data_AF-A0A0R1RGH1-F1
#
_entry.id   AF-A0A0R1RGH1-F1
#
_cell.length_a   1.000
_cell.length_b   1.000
_cell.length_c   1.000
_cell.angle_alpha   90.00
_cell.angle_beta   90.00
_cell.angle_gamma   90.00
#
_symmetry.space_group_name_H-M   'P 1'
#
loop_
_entity.id
_entity.type
_entity.pdbx_description
1 polymer ?
#
loop_
_entity_poly.entity_id
_entity_poly.type
_entity_poly.pdbx_seq_one_letter_code
_entity_poly.pdbx_strand_id
1 'polypeptide(L)' 'MSKTLRDALSFLAGGIFLLAFGIWDKQLASGAFGFVLLLIGLYNLYNYWHDKQNENK' A
#
# COMPACT_ATOMS: atom_id res chain seq x y z
N MET A 1 -11.09 8.66 -10.35
CA MET A 1 -10.04 7.96 -9.59
C MET A 1 -9.75 6.65 -10.29
N SER A 2 -8.52 6.38 -10.73
CA SER A 2 -8.20 5.14 -11.46
C SER A 2 -8.37 3.93 -10.53
N LYS A 3 -8.73 2.76 -11.10
CA LYS A 3 -8.77 1.50 -10.33
C LYS A 3 -7.45 1.27 -9.58
N THR A 4 -6.32 1.50 -10.26
CA THR A 4 -4.97 1.40 -9.70
C THR A 4 -4.75 2.28 -8.47
N LEU A 5 -5.22 3.54 -8.50
CA LEU A 5 -5.06 4.45 -7.36
C LEU A 5 -5.94 4.04 -6.17
N ARG A 6 -7.17 3.57 -6.44
CA ARG A 6 -8.07 3.07 -5.41
C ARG A 6 -7.56 1.77 -4.77
N ASP A 7 -7.01 0.87 -5.59
CA ASP A 7 -6.40 -0.37 -5.10
C ASP A 7 -5.15 -0.06 -4.28
N ALA A 8 -4.27 0.83 -4.76
CA ALA A 8 -3.09 1.30 -4.02
C ALA A 8 -3.46 1.84 -2.63
N LEU A 9 -4.48 2.71 -2.56
CA LEU A 9 -4.96 3.26 -1.29
C LEU A 9 -5.61 2.21 -0.39
N SER A 10 -6.30 1.22 -0.96
CA SER A 10 -6.89 0.11 -0.21
C SER A 10 -5.79 -0.78 0.39
N PHE A 11 -4.72 -1.07 -0.36
CA PHE A 11 -3.56 -1.81 0.12
C PHE A 11 -2.76 -1.03 1.17
N LEU A 12 -2.59 0.29 0.99
CA LEU A 12 -1.96 1.17 1.97
C LEU A 12 -2.74 1.18 3.29
N ALA A 13 -4.06 1.38 3.24
CA ALA A 13 -4.91 1.40 4.43
C ALA A 13 -4.93 0.04 5.14
N GLY A 14 -5.06 -1.07 4.40
CA GLY A 14 -5.00 -2.42 4.95
C GLY A 14 -3.64 -2.77 5.56
N GLY A 15 -2.55 -2.33 4.91
CA GLY A 15 -1.18 -2.52 5.41
C GLY A 15 -0.91 -1.79 6.72
N ILE A 16 -1.34 -0.52 6.83
CA ILE A 16 -1.23 0.27 8.06
C ILE A 16 -2.04 -0.38 9.19
N PHE A 17 -3.26 -0.82 8.89
CA PHE A 17 -4.12 -1.47 9.88
C PHE A 17 -3.50 -2.76 10.43
N LEU A 18 -2.99 -3.63 9.55
CA LEU A 18 -2.34 -4.88 9.95
C LEU A 18 -1.02 -4.67 10.68
N LEU A 19 -0.28 -3.61 10.34
CA LEU A 19 0.92 -3.21 11.09
C LEU A 19 0.57 -2.73 12.50
N ALA A 20 -0.41 -1.83 12.63
CA ALA A 20 -0.87 -1.35 13.93
C ALA A 20 -1.41 -2.51 14.79
N PHE A 21 -2.19 -3.41 14.19
CA PHE A 21 -2.70 -4.60 14.86
C PHE A 21 -1.58 -5.57 15.25
N GLY A 22 -0.61 -5.83 14.36
CA GLY A 22 0.51 -6.71 14.65
C GLY A 22 1.43 -6.19 15.76
N ILE A 23 1.62 -4.86 15.84
CA ILE A 23 2.34 -4.22 16.94
C ILE A 23 1.55 -4.37 18.25
N TRP A 24 0.24 -4.13 18.21
CA TRP A 24 -0.64 -4.24 19.38
C TRP A 24 -0.68 -5.66 19.95
N ASP A 25 -0.85 -6.66 19.08
CA ASP A 25 -0.99 -8.06 19.46
C ASP A 25 0.36 -8.78 19.62
N LYS A 26 1.49 -8.06 19.42
CA LYS A 26 2.87 -8.59 19.40
C LYS A 26 3.07 -9.76 18.40
N GLN A 27 2.18 -9.88 17.42
CA GLN A 27 2.25 -10.89 16.38
C GLN A 27 3.12 -10.38 15.21
N LEU A 28 4.35 -10.89 15.16
CA LEU A 28 5.33 -10.55 14.13
C LEU A 28 4.83 -10.87 12.72
N ALA A 29 4.06 -11.95 12.56
CA ALA A 29 3.51 -12.38 11.28
C ALA A 29 2.53 -11.34 10.71
N SER A 30 1.55 -10.88 11.49
CA SER A 30 0.60 -9.85 11.06
C SER A 30 1.26 -8.52 10.71
N GLY A 31 2.31 -8.14 11.46
CA GLY A 31 3.12 -6.96 11.13
C GLY A 31 3.85 -7.10 9.79
N ALA A 32 4.44 -8.28 9.53
CA ALA A 32 5.08 -8.58 8.25
C ALA A 32 4.08 -8.57 7.08
N PHE A 33 2.88 -9.14 7.25
CA PHE A 33 1.82 -9.07 6.24
C PHE A 33 1.38 -7.62 5.96
N GLY A 34 1.22 -6.80 7.01
CA GLY A 34 0.92 -5.38 6.86
C GLY A 34 1.99 -4.60 6.10
N PHE A 35 3.27 -4.91 6.37
CA PHE A 35 4.40 -4.31 5.67
C PHE A 35 4.45 -4.68 4.18
N VAL A 36 4.16 -5.93 3.83
CA VAL A 36 4.08 -6.35 2.41
C VAL A 36 2.95 -5.62 1.68
N LEU A 37 1.77 -5.48 2.31
CA LEU A 37 0.64 -4.75 1.72
C LEU A 37 0.97 -3.26 1.52
N LEU A 38 1.72 -2.65 2.45
CA LEU A 38 2.24 -1.29 2.29
C LEU A 38 3.14 -1.17 1.05
N LEU A 39 4.08 -2.09 0.86
CA LEU A 39 4.99 -2.08 -0.29
C LEU A 39 4.22 -2.23 -1.62
N ILE A 40 3.22 -3.11 -1.66
CA ILE A 40 2.36 -3.28 -2.85
C ILE A 40 1.58 -1.99 -3.14
N GLY A 41 1.03 -1.35 -2.11
CA GLY A 41 0.32 -0.08 -2.24
C GLY A 41 1.23 1.04 -2.74
N LEU A 42 2.43 1.17 -2.17
CA LEU A 42 3.45 2.14 -2.59
C LEU A 42 3.93 1.90 -4.02
N TYR A 43 4.16 0.65 -4.41
CA TYR A 43 4.56 0.31 -5.77
C TYR A 43 3.49 0.69 -6.80
N ASN A 44 2.22 0.34 -6.53
CA ASN A 44 1.10 0.70 -7.40
C ASN A 44 0.88 2.23 -7.47
N LEU A 45 1.09 2.93 -6.34
CA LEU A 45 1.00 4.38 -6.29
C LEU A 45 2.13 5.03 -7.09
N TYR A 46 3.36 4.52 -6.97
CA TYR A 46 4.52 4.99 -7.72
C TYR A 46 4.31 4.82 -9.22
N ASN A 47 3.89 3.64 -9.67
CA ASN A 47 3.60 3.40 -11.10
C ASN A 47 2.51 4.34 -11.61
N TYR A 48 1.43 4.51 -10.86
CA TYR A 48 0.37 5.45 -11.25
C TYR A 48 0.89 6.88 -11.38
N TRP A 49 1.75 7.34 -10.45
CA TRP A 49 2.30 8.68 -10.47
C TRP A 49 3.33 8.87 -11.59
N HIS A 50 4.16 7.86 -11.83
CA HIS A 50 5.14 7.84 -12.91
C HIS A 50 4.49 7.83 -14.30
N ASP A 51 3.44 7.01 -14.51
CA ASP A 51 2.66 7.00 -15.76
C ASP A 51 1.98 8.35 -15.99
N LYS A 52 1.41 8.95 -14.93
CA LYS A 52 0.81 10.30 -14.96
C LYS A 52 1.81 11.40 -15.35
N GLN A 53 3.09 11.25 -15.01
CA GLN A 53 4.13 12.20 -15.40
C GLN A 53 4.59 12.01 -16.84
N ASN A 54 4.61 10.78 -17.35
CA ASN A 54 4.98 10.49 -18.74
C ASN A 54 3.86 10.79 -19.74
N GLU A 55 2.58 10.77 -19.34
CA GLU A 55 1.46 11.22 -20.18
C GLU A 55 1.45 12.75 -20.44
N ASN A 56 2.13 13.54 -19.61
CA ASN A 56 2.16 15.01 -19.70
C ASN A 56 3.43 15.57 -20.38
N LYS A 57 4.25 14.71 -21.01
CA LYS A 57 5.40 15.11 -21.85
C LYS A 57 5.08 14.87 -23.33
#